data_AF-A0A7Z8QTL3-F1
#
_entry.id   AF-A0A7Z8QTL3-F1
#
_cell.length_a   1.000
_cell.length_b   1.000
_cell.length_c   1.000
_cell.angle_alpha   90.00
_cell.angle_beta   90.00
_cell.angle_gamma   90.00
#
_symmetry.space_group_name_H-M   'P 1'
#
loop_
_entity.id
_entity.type
_entity.pdbx_description
1 polymer ?
#
loop_
_entity_poly.entity_id
_entity_poly.type
_entity_poly.pdbx_seq_one_letter_code
_entity_poly.pdbx_strand_id
1 'polypeptide(L)'
;NKEYAVVSLGGKTRVAKLMDNGTYSFQTFADFQNFFSNKTVTVLNDEKYTKVSKAAIWRNSPDRKEYSQGIEFYPTIGGSDRDNDKLNVWSGFGYERKAYKINRIQPILDYNKDVVCVGNDEYYGYVIGWISKGFQKPHIPAGTAIVLRGVEGSGKSTLGLILANLWGNSGMIIED
;
A
#
# COMPACT_ATOMS: atom_id res chain seq x y z
N ASN A 1 4.34 -11.64 -16.08
CA ASN A 1 4.73 -10.25 -15.69
C ASN A 1 3.62 -9.46 -15.01
N LYS A 2 2.60 -10.13 -14.45
CA LYS A 2 1.54 -9.47 -13.64
C LYS A 2 1.90 -9.43 -12.15
N GLU A 3 2.48 -10.51 -11.63
CA GLU A 3 2.75 -10.70 -10.21
C GLU A 3 4.19 -10.37 -9.78
N TYR A 4 5.16 -10.44 -10.70
CA TYR A 4 6.58 -10.31 -10.39
C TYR A 4 7.22 -9.15 -11.15
N ALA A 5 8.11 -8.44 -10.48
CA ALA A 5 8.96 -7.39 -11.05
C ALA A 5 10.37 -7.45 -10.46
N VAL A 6 11.35 -6.96 -11.21
CA VAL A 6 12.72 -6.75 -10.73
C VAL A 6 12.82 -5.33 -10.17
N VAL A 7 13.48 -5.15 -9.03
CA VAL A 7 13.63 -3.84 -8.40
C VAL A 7 15.00 -3.65 -7.78
N SER A 8 15.53 -2.43 -7.85
CA SER A 8 16.72 -2.01 -7.12
C SER A 8 16.34 -1.55 -5.70
N LEU A 9 16.73 -2.28 -4.66
CA LEU A 9 16.40 -1.96 -3.28
C LEU A 9 17.68 -1.86 -2.44
N GLY A 10 18.06 -0.64 -2.04
CA GLY A 10 19.25 -0.39 -1.23
C GLY A 10 20.55 -0.89 -1.90
N GLY A 11 20.68 -0.68 -3.22
CA GLY A 11 21.82 -1.15 -4.01
C GLY A 11 21.83 -2.65 -4.33
N LYS A 12 20.79 -3.40 -3.92
CA LYS A 12 20.65 -4.83 -4.21
C LYS A 12 19.52 -5.06 -5.20
N THR A 13 19.74 -5.95 -6.16
CA THR A 13 18.66 -6.42 -7.04
C THR A 13 17.78 -7.41 -6.30
N ARG A 14 16.46 -7.18 -6.32
CA ARG A 14 15.44 -8.02 -5.70
C ARG A 14 14.34 -8.37 -6.70
N VAL A 15 13.65 -9.46 -6.44
CA VAL A 15 12.40 -9.80 -7.11
C VAL A 15 11.26 -9.37 -6.18
N ALA A 16 10.47 -8.40 -6.60
CA ALA A 16 9.23 -8.00 -5.95
C ALA A 16 8.11 -8.94 -6.41
N LYS A 17 7.31 -9.45 -5.47
CA LYS A 17 6.11 -10.24 -5.73
C LYS A 17 4.91 -9.50 -5.13
N LEU A 18 3.94 -9.19 -5.97
CA LEU A 18 2.63 -8.70 -5.55
C LEU A 18 1.87 -9.84 -4.84
N MET A 19 1.45 -9.60 -3.61
CA MET A 19 0.68 -10.52 -2.79
C MET A 19 -0.82 -10.27 -2.98
N ASP A 20 -1.65 -11.26 -2.63
CA ASP A 20 -3.11 -11.18 -2.79
C ASP A 20 -3.74 -10.02 -2.02
N ASN A 21 -3.12 -9.60 -0.91
CA ASN A 21 -3.55 -8.45 -0.11
C ASN A 21 -3.10 -7.09 -0.69
N GLY A 22 -2.49 -7.06 -1.87
CA GLY A 22 -1.99 -5.85 -2.53
C GLY A 22 -0.62 -5.35 -2.06
N THR A 23 0.00 -6.00 -1.07
CA THR A 23 1.35 -5.66 -0.60
C THR A 23 2.44 -6.31 -1.45
N TYR A 24 3.68 -5.87 -1.29
CA TYR A 24 4.83 -6.47 -1.95
C TYR A 24 5.71 -7.25 -0.98
N SER A 25 6.07 -8.46 -1.36
CA SER A 25 7.18 -9.20 -0.75
C SER A 25 8.42 -9.09 -1.64
N PHE A 26 9.59 -9.04 -1.02
CA PHE A 26 10.87 -8.91 -1.72
C PHE A 26 11.73 -10.12 -1.41
N GLN A 27 12.23 -10.78 -2.46
CA GLN A 27 13.08 -11.96 -2.34
C GLN A 27 14.32 -11.85 -3.19
N THR A 28 15.31 -12.69 -2.91
CA THR A 28 16.50 -12.79 -3.75
C THR A 28 16.18 -13.52 -5.06
N PHE A 29 17.02 -13.32 -6.07
CA PHE A 29 16.92 -14.10 -7.30
C PHE A 29 17.19 -15.59 -7.09
N ALA A 30 18.01 -15.95 -6.10
CA ALA A 30 18.29 -17.34 -5.76
C ALA A 30 17.04 -18.01 -5.18
N ASP A 31 16.37 -17.36 -4.22
CA ASP A 31 15.12 -17.87 -3.63
C ASP A 31 14.02 -18.00 -4.68
N PHE A 32 13.88 -17.00 -5.56
CA PHE A 32 12.94 -17.06 -6.67
C PHE A 32 13.22 -18.26 -7.60
N GLN A 33 14.48 -18.51 -7.94
CA GLN A 33 14.84 -19.69 -8.75
C GLN A 33 14.54 -21.00 -8.02
N ASN A 34 14.89 -21.10 -6.74
CA ASN A 34 14.67 -22.29 -5.94
C ASN A 34 13.18 -22.61 -5.82
N PHE A 35 12.35 -21.58 -5.60
CA PHE A 35 10.89 -21.71 -5.51
C PHE A 35 10.26 -22.28 -6.79
N PHE A 36 10.76 -21.87 -7.96
CA PHE A 36 10.27 -22.33 -9.26
C PHE A 36 11.09 -23.46 -9.89
N SER A 37 12.05 -24.04 -9.16
CA SER A 37 12.94 -25.10 -9.67
C SER A 37 12.18 -26.31 -10.21
N ASN A 38 11.06 -26.67 -9.59
CA ASN A 38 10.19 -27.76 -9.99
C ASN A 38 9.20 -27.42 -11.13
N LYS A 39 9.18 -26.16 -11.61
CA LYS A 39 8.31 -25.70 -12.70
C LYS A 39 9.15 -25.52 -13.95
N THR A 40 9.25 -26.56 -14.77
CA THR A 40 10.03 -26.54 -16.02
C THR A 40 9.15 -26.51 -17.26
N VAL A 41 9.68 -25.97 -18.35
CA VAL A 41 9.14 -26.11 -19.70
C VAL A 41 10.24 -26.65 -20.61
N THR A 42 9.83 -27.38 -21.65
CA THR A 42 10.76 -27.88 -22.66
C THR A 42 10.95 -26.81 -23.72
N VAL A 43 12.19 -26.41 -23.96
CA VAL A 43 12.56 -25.46 -25.01
C VAL A 43 13.48 -26.15 -26.01
N LEU A 44 13.33 -25.81 -27.29
CA LEU A 44 14.26 -26.21 -28.34
C LEU A 44 15.40 -25.20 -28.35
N ASN A 45 16.62 -25.67 -28.10
CA ASN A 45 17.83 -24.86 -28.17
C ASN A 45 18.90 -25.64 -28.94
N ASP A 46 19.45 -25.06 -30.01
CA ASP A 46 20.42 -25.70 -30.90
C ASP A 46 20.03 -27.15 -31.27
N GLU A 47 18.83 -27.31 -31.83
CA GLU A 47 18.24 -28.59 -32.28
C GLU A 47 17.98 -29.63 -31.17
N LYS A 48 18.26 -29.30 -29.91
CA LYS A 48 18.05 -30.17 -28.75
C LYS A 48 16.93 -29.66 -27.84
N TYR A 49 16.03 -30.57 -27.47
CA TYR A 49 15.04 -30.29 -26.44
C TYR A 49 15.67 -30.34 -25.04
N THR A 50 15.62 -29.23 -24.32
CA THR A 50 16.12 -29.12 -22.95
C THR A 50 15.01 -28.64 -22.01
N LYS A 51 15.02 -29.13 -20.77
CA LYS A 51 14.11 -28.64 -19.73
C LYS A 51 14.73 -27.44 -19.04
N VAL A 52 14.03 -26.31 -19.07
CA VAL A 52 14.45 -25.06 -18.43
C VAL A 52 13.38 -24.62 -17.44
N SER A 53 13.77 -24.12 -16.27
CA SER A 53 12.82 -23.62 -15.28
C SER A 53 12.11 -22.36 -15.76
N LYS A 54 10.84 -22.19 -15.39
CA LYS A 54 10.07 -20.98 -15.69
C LYS A 54 10.76 -19.72 -15.13
N ALA A 55 11.43 -19.82 -13.98
CA ALA A 55 12.18 -18.71 -13.39
C ALA A 55 13.39 -18.30 -14.23
N ALA A 56 14.12 -19.25 -14.83
CA ALA A 56 15.25 -18.92 -15.71
C ALA A 56 14.78 -18.20 -16.99
N ILE A 57 13.66 -18.65 -17.57
CA ILE A 57 13.05 -17.99 -18.74
C ILE A 57 12.57 -16.59 -18.37
N TRP A 58 11.80 -16.46 -17.27
CA TRP A 58 11.30 -15.16 -16.82
C TRP A 58 12.43 -14.18 -16.53
N ARG A 59 13.50 -14.65 -15.87
CA ARG A 59 14.68 -13.84 -15.59
C ARG A 59 15.23 -13.23 -16.86
N ASN A 60 15.35 -13.96 -17.96
CA ASN A 60 15.98 -13.45 -19.19
C ASN A 60 14.97 -12.84 -20.17
N SER A 61 13.69 -12.75 -19.79
CA SER A 61 12.65 -12.19 -20.65
C SER A 61 12.79 -10.67 -20.77
N PRO A 62 12.80 -10.09 -21.98
CA PRO A 62 12.79 -8.65 -22.18
C PRO A 62 11.47 -8.00 -21.73
N ASP A 63 10.39 -8.79 -21.64
CA ASP A 63 9.07 -8.30 -21.24
C ASP A 63 8.88 -8.24 -19.71
N ARG A 64 9.87 -8.69 -18.92
CA ARG A 64 9.78 -8.69 -17.46
C ARG A 64 9.64 -7.23 -16.98
N LYS A 65 8.77 -7.01 -15.99
CA LYS A 65 8.72 -5.69 -15.34
C LYS A 65 10.01 -5.46 -14.56
N GLU A 66 10.57 -4.27 -14.69
CA GLU A 66 11.78 -3.85 -14.01
C GLU A 66 11.62 -2.39 -13.58
N TYR A 67 12.12 -2.08 -12.39
CA TYR A 67 12.10 -0.75 -11.77
C TYR A 67 13.51 -0.43 -11.26
N SER A 68 14.33 0.25 -12.08
CA SER A 68 15.75 0.47 -11.78
C SER A 68 15.98 1.54 -10.71
N GLN A 69 15.04 2.47 -10.56
CA GLN A 69 15.11 3.57 -9.59
C GLN A 69 14.55 3.19 -8.21
N GLY A 70 14.10 1.94 -8.06
CA GLY A 70 13.76 1.31 -6.79
C GLY A 70 12.28 1.31 -6.44
N ILE A 71 11.96 1.51 -5.16
CA ILE A 71 10.57 1.57 -4.68
C ILE A 71 10.22 2.97 -4.18
N GLU A 72 8.94 3.29 -4.23
CA GLU A 72 8.40 4.55 -3.72
C GLU A 72 7.04 4.29 -3.08
N PHE A 73 6.78 4.94 -1.94
CA PHE A 73 5.44 5.00 -1.37
C PHE A 73 4.77 6.27 -1.88
N TYR A 74 3.91 6.14 -2.89
CA TYR A 74 3.23 7.27 -3.51
C TYR A 74 1.72 7.06 -3.56
N PRO A 75 1.00 7.50 -2.51
CA PRO A 75 -0.41 7.27 -2.45
C PRO A 75 -1.16 8.27 -3.33
N THR A 76 -1.70 7.80 -4.46
CA THR A 76 -2.49 8.61 -5.39
C THR A 76 -3.80 7.95 -5.76
N ILE A 77 -4.86 8.75 -5.83
CA ILE A 77 -6.17 8.28 -6.30
C ILE A 77 -6.01 7.76 -7.73
N GLY A 78 -6.32 6.49 -7.97
CA GLY A 78 -6.14 5.83 -9.27
C GLY A 78 -4.91 4.94 -9.39
N GLY A 79 -4.01 4.91 -8.38
CA GLY A 79 -3.01 3.84 -8.22
C GLY A 79 -2.00 3.69 -9.36
N SER A 80 -1.70 4.75 -10.11
CA SER A 80 -0.73 4.68 -11.20
C SER A 80 0.70 4.71 -10.66
N ASP A 81 1.53 3.78 -11.13
CA ASP A 81 2.98 3.96 -11.11
C ASP A 81 3.29 5.31 -11.77
N ARG A 82 4.17 6.09 -11.14
CA ARG A 82 4.67 7.30 -11.78
C ARG A 82 5.60 6.88 -12.92
N ASP A 83 5.66 7.70 -13.97
CA ASP A 83 6.68 7.55 -15.00
C ASP A 83 8.04 8.01 -14.45
N ASN A 84 8.60 7.19 -13.55
CA ASN A 84 9.86 7.47 -12.86
C ASN A 84 10.67 6.20 -12.59
N ASP A 85 10.27 5.07 -13.19
CA ASP A 85 10.95 3.77 -13.07
C ASP A 85 11.12 3.28 -11.62
N LYS A 86 10.19 3.67 -10.74
CA LYS A 86 10.04 3.15 -9.38
C LYS A 86 8.76 2.35 -9.26
N LEU A 87 8.84 1.27 -8.50
CA LEU A 87 7.68 0.49 -8.12
C LEU A 87 6.90 1.24 -7.03
N ASN A 88 5.64 1.59 -7.29
CA ASN A 88 4.79 2.14 -6.24
C ASN A 88 4.34 1.02 -5.29
N VAL A 89 4.68 1.12 -4.01
CA VAL A 89 4.31 0.12 -3.00
C VAL A 89 2.98 0.42 -2.29
N TRP A 90 2.34 1.55 -2.60
CA TRP A 90 1.04 1.87 -2.03
C TRP A 90 -0.07 1.07 -2.70
N SER A 91 -0.82 0.30 -1.91
CA SER A 91 -1.85 -0.63 -2.39
C SER A 91 -3.27 -0.07 -2.41
N GLY A 92 -3.44 1.24 -2.17
CA GLY A 92 -4.75 1.86 -2.02
C GLY A 92 -5.22 2.00 -0.57
N PHE A 93 -6.44 2.51 -0.41
CA PHE A 93 -7.16 2.55 0.87
C PHE A 93 -7.74 1.17 1.21
N GLY A 94 -8.08 0.95 2.48
CA GLY A 94 -8.65 -0.33 2.94
C GLY A 94 -10.05 -0.64 2.38
N TYR A 95 -10.72 0.37 1.81
CA TYR A 95 -12.04 0.23 1.22
C TYR A 95 -12.16 1.01 -0.08
N GLU A 96 -12.93 0.47 -1.01
CA GLU A 96 -13.34 1.19 -2.22
C GLU A 96 -14.28 2.35 -1.89
N ARG A 97 -14.12 3.46 -2.61
CA ARG A 97 -15.02 4.60 -2.51
C ARG A 97 -16.39 4.22 -3.05
N LYS A 98 -17.44 4.54 -2.30
CA LYS A 98 -18.84 4.29 -2.66
C LYS A 98 -19.67 5.54 -2.44
N ALA A 99 -20.80 5.63 -3.12
CA ALA A 99 -21.82 6.62 -2.79
C ALA A 99 -22.22 6.44 -1.31
N TYR A 100 -22.27 7.54 -0.56
CA TYR A 100 -22.58 7.50 0.87
C TYR A 100 -24.01 8.00 1.12
N LYS A 101 -24.61 7.52 2.21
CA LYS A 101 -25.83 8.09 2.78
C LYS A 101 -25.46 8.76 4.09
N ILE A 102 -25.84 10.03 4.25
CA ILE A 102 -25.43 10.85 5.40
C ILE A 102 -25.76 10.16 6.74
N ASN A 103 -26.94 9.54 6.85
CA ASN A 103 -27.37 8.82 8.04
C ASN A 103 -26.48 7.62 8.43
N ARG A 104 -25.73 7.03 7.49
CA ARG A 104 -24.79 5.93 7.77
C ARG A 104 -23.46 6.42 8.33
N ILE A 105 -23.07 7.65 8.00
CA ILE A 105 -21.82 8.26 8.49
C ILE A 105 -22.05 9.20 9.67
N GLN A 106 -23.30 9.61 9.92
CA GLN A 106 -23.67 10.53 11.00
C GLN A 106 -23.09 10.12 12.36
N PRO A 107 -23.12 8.84 12.80
CA PRO A 107 -22.52 8.46 14.09
C PRO A 107 -21.02 8.78 14.20
N ILE A 108 -20.28 8.70 13.09
CA ILE A 108 -18.86 9.05 13.05
C ILE A 108 -18.69 10.58 13.10
N LEU A 109 -19.56 11.33 12.42
CA LEU A 109 -19.56 12.79 12.47
C LEU A 109 -19.86 13.31 13.87
N ASP A 110 -20.89 12.77 14.52
CA ASP A 110 -21.30 13.11 15.88
C ASP A 110 -20.18 12.73 16.87
N TYR A 111 -19.58 11.54 16.75
CA TYR A 111 -18.41 11.17 17.54
C TYR A 111 -17.25 12.18 17.40
N ASN A 112 -16.93 12.61 16.17
CA ASN A 112 -15.87 13.60 15.96
C ASN A 112 -16.23 14.96 16.58
N LYS A 113 -17.49 15.39 16.51
CA LYS A 113 -17.92 16.67 17.09
C LYS A 113 -17.99 16.61 18.61
N ASP A 114 -18.75 15.65 19.14
CA ASP A 114 -19.15 15.64 20.55
C ASP A 114 -18.09 14.98 21.44
N VAL A 115 -17.38 13.96 20.95
CA VAL A 115 -16.38 13.24 21.74
C VAL A 115 -14.96 13.77 21.48
N VAL A 116 -14.54 13.86 20.22
CA VAL A 116 -13.17 14.28 19.88
C VAL A 116 -13.00 15.79 20.10
N CYS A 117 -13.99 16.60 19.70
CA CYS A 117 -13.91 18.06 19.74
C CYS A 117 -14.71 18.69 20.89
N VAL A 118 -15.40 17.89 21.72
CA VAL A 118 -16.19 18.37 22.87
C VAL A 118 -17.20 19.46 22.47
N GLY A 119 -17.85 19.28 21.32
CA GLY A 119 -18.82 20.22 20.76
C GLY A 119 -18.22 21.50 20.16
N ASN A 120 -16.89 21.67 20.18
CA ASN A 120 -16.23 22.85 19.61
C ASN A 120 -16.24 22.79 18.07
N ASP A 121 -16.97 23.70 17.43
CA ASP A 121 -17.15 23.74 15.98
C ASP A 121 -15.85 24.09 15.22
N GLU A 122 -14.97 24.90 15.79
CA GLU A 122 -13.68 25.25 15.17
C GLU A 122 -12.76 24.03 15.11
N TYR A 123 -12.64 23.31 16.23
CA TYR A 123 -11.84 22.09 16.31
C TYR A 123 -12.42 21.00 15.40
N TYR A 124 -13.75 20.85 15.40
CA TYR A 124 -14.42 19.91 14.51
C TYR A 124 -14.14 20.21 13.04
N GLY A 125 -14.24 21.49 12.64
CA GLY A 125 -13.90 21.94 11.29
C GLY A 125 -12.45 21.60 10.91
N TYR A 126 -11.50 21.83 11.81
CA TYR A 126 -10.10 21.49 11.60
C TYR A 126 -9.88 19.98 11.48
N VAL A 127 -10.43 19.18 12.39
CA VAL A 127 -10.28 17.71 12.39
C VAL A 127 -10.86 17.09 11.11
N ILE A 128 -12.08 17.48 10.72
CA ILE A 128 -12.69 16.98 9.48
C ILE A 128 -11.91 17.44 8.25
N GLY A 129 -11.44 18.69 8.23
CA GLY A 129 -10.58 19.21 7.15
C GLY A 129 -9.27 18.43 7.04
N TRP A 130 -8.64 18.13 8.17
CA TRP A 130 -7.40 17.35 8.25
C TRP A 130 -7.60 15.92 7.72
N ILE A 131 -8.65 15.23 8.18
CA ILE A 131 -9.01 13.88 7.71
C ILE A 131 -9.31 13.91 6.21
N SER A 132 -10.16 14.83 5.77
CA SER A 132 -10.55 14.98 4.36
C SER A 132 -9.34 15.20 3.45
N LYS A 133 -8.42 16.10 3.83
CA LYS A 133 -7.18 16.35 3.08
C LYS A 133 -6.37 15.06 2.91
N GLY A 134 -6.23 14.26 3.97
CA GLY A 134 -5.52 12.98 3.93
C GLY A 134 -6.10 12.00 2.89
N PHE A 135 -7.42 11.90 2.78
CA PHE A 135 -8.06 10.99 1.81
C PHE A 135 -8.15 11.58 0.39
N GLN A 136 -8.29 12.89 0.25
CA GLN A 136 -8.42 13.56 -1.05
C GLN A 136 -7.07 13.83 -1.72
N LYS A 137 -6.02 14.08 -0.94
CA LYS A 137 -4.66 14.39 -1.41
C LYS A 137 -3.61 13.59 -0.63
N PRO A 138 -3.67 12.24 -0.63
CA PRO A 138 -2.83 11.42 0.23
C PRO A 138 -1.32 11.54 -0.04
N HIS A 139 -0.91 11.89 -1.27
CA HIS A 139 0.49 12.14 -1.63
C HIS A 139 1.07 13.43 -1.02
N ILE A 140 0.22 14.28 -0.44
CA ILE A 140 0.63 15.53 0.21
C ILE A 140 0.63 15.31 1.72
N PRO A 141 1.80 15.32 2.38
CA PRO A 141 1.87 15.23 3.83
C PRO A 141 0.99 16.28 4.51
N ALA A 142 0.34 15.90 5.60
CA ALA A 142 -0.53 16.82 6.34
C ALA A 142 0.25 18.05 6.84
N GLY A 143 1.51 17.84 7.27
CA GLY A 143 2.39 18.84 7.86
C GLY A 143 2.10 19.12 9.34
N THR A 144 1.05 18.49 9.89
CA THR A 144 0.59 18.63 11.26
C THR A 144 0.15 17.27 11.81
N ALA A 145 0.15 17.12 13.13
CA ALA A 145 -0.37 15.95 13.84
C ALA A 145 -1.50 16.36 14.78
N ILE A 146 -2.52 15.50 14.92
CA ILE A 146 -3.61 15.67 15.89
C ILE A 146 -3.23 14.89 17.15
N VAL A 147 -3.23 15.57 18.29
CA VAL A 147 -2.97 14.96 19.60
C VAL A 147 -4.25 15.03 20.43
N LEU A 148 -4.81 13.87 20.79
CA LEU A 148 -5.99 13.77 21.63
C LEU A 148 -5.58 13.55 23.09
N ARG A 149 -6.09 14.38 24.00
CA ARG A 149 -5.87 14.25 25.46
C ARG A 149 -7.19 14.09 26.19
N GLY A 150 -7.21 13.24 27.20
CA GLY A 150 -8.41 12.94 27.98
C GLY A 150 -8.22 11.68 28.82
N VAL A 151 -9.12 11.45 29.77
CA VAL A 151 -9.09 10.28 30.68
C VAL A 151 -9.15 8.96 29.91
N GLU A 152 -8.60 7.88 30.46
CA GLU A 152 -8.74 6.54 29.88
C GLU A 152 -10.22 6.18 29.64
N GLY A 153 -10.50 5.42 28.58
CA GLY A 153 -11.86 5.08 28.19
C GLY A 153 -12.66 6.21 27.53
N SER A 154 -12.11 7.42 27.38
CA SER A 154 -12.81 8.55 26.73
C SER A 154 -12.96 8.44 25.20
N GLY A 155 -12.66 7.27 24.60
CA GLY A 155 -12.82 7.03 23.18
C GLY A 155 -11.74 7.63 22.26
N LYS A 156 -10.59 8.07 22.77
CA LYS A 156 -9.50 8.67 21.95
C LYS A 156 -8.95 7.71 20.89
N SER A 157 -8.72 6.45 21.27
CA SER A 157 -8.14 5.44 20.38
C SER A 157 -9.07 5.10 19.21
N THR A 158 -10.39 5.28 19.39
CA THR A 158 -11.39 4.99 18.36
C THR A 158 -11.13 5.75 17.05
N LEU A 159 -10.73 7.03 17.12
CA LEU A 159 -10.39 7.80 15.92
C LEU A 159 -9.19 7.18 15.18
N GLY A 160 -8.14 6.83 15.92
CA GLY A 160 -6.95 6.18 15.37
C GLY A 160 -7.30 4.84 14.70
N LEU A 161 -8.09 4.00 15.37
CA LEU A 161 -8.55 2.72 14.86
C LEU A 161 -9.37 2.88 13.57
N ILE A 162 -10.32 3.82 13.53
CA ILE A 162 -11.10 4.11 12.32
C ILE A 162 -10.18 4.51 11.17
N LEU A 163 -9.26 5.45 11.41
CA LEU A 163 -8.35 5.94 10.38
C LEU A 163 -7.41 4.83 9.89
N ALA A 164 -6.79 4.05 10.78
CA ALA A 164 -5.91 2.96 10.39
C ALA A 164 -6.64 1.93 9.50
N ASN A 165 -7.86 1.54 9.86
CA ASN A 165 -8.68 0.65 9.04
C ASN A 165 -8.98 1.26 7.66
N LEU A 166 -9.33 2.55 7.59
CA LEU A 166 -9.61 3.22 6.31
C LEU A 166 -8.35 3.33 5.42
N TRP A 167 -7.16 3.46 6.01
CA TRP A 167 -5.89 3.46 5.29
C TRP A 167 -5.38 2.07 4.90
N GLY A 168 -6.06 1.00 5.32
CA GLY A 168 -5.76 -0.39 4.94
C GLY A 168 -4.35 -0.79 5.34
N ASN A 169 -3.61 -1.43 4.42
CA ASN A 169 -2.21 -1.84 4.64
C ASN A 169 -1.25 -0.67 4.94
N SER A 170 -1.67 0.58 4.71
CA SER A 170 -0.87 1.78 4.98
C SER A 170 -1.21 2.45 6.31
N GLY A 171 -2.19 1.93 7.06
CA GLY A 171 -2.52 2.36 8.41
C GLY A 171 -1.84 1.49 9.45
N MET A 172 -1.32 2.10 10.51
CA MET A 172 -0.68 1.39 11.62
C MET A 172 -1.14 1.96 12.94
N ILE A 173 -1.46 1.07 13.88
CA ILE A 173 -1.65 1.39 15.29
C ILE A 173 -0.40 0.91 16.01
N ILE A 174 0.21 1.81 16.78
CA ILE A 174 1.37 1.50 17.61
C ILE A 174 0.90 1.61 19.05
N GLU A 175 1.01 0.51 19.77
CA GLU A 175 0.78 0.40 21.20
C GLU A 175 2.13 0.08 21.86
N ASP A 176 2.42 0.69 23.00
CA ASP A 176 3.64 0.47 23.78
C ASP A 176 3.62 -0.87 24.52
#